data_AF-A0A6G3YZR5-F1
#
_entry.id   AF-A0A6G3YZR5-F1
#
_cell.length_a   1.000
_cell.length_b   1.000
_cell.length_c   1.000
_cell.angle_alpha   90.00
_cell.angle_beta   90.00
_cell.angle_gamma   90.00
#
_symmetry.space_group_name_H-M   'P 1'
#
loop_
_entity.id
_entity.type
_entity.pdbx_description
1 polymer ?
#
loop_
_entity_poly.entity_id
_entity_poly.type
_entity_poly.pdbx_seq_one_letter_code
_entity_poly.pdbx_strand_id
1 'polypeptide(L)'
;MSFFNSQEPILRLKQTHLDIQDLDGLISWRWQINQRLIMSWLYTRIDQVFLLWGWITGLIFLVPQFFPVISWIHQAMIGSGVSIMGLMLMTWLAWFWVTVERLRWLIYLWIGLVLAGLLLTDYGIWKGSGLILMNLCPLWLIICSIGYVAMGLNMRSRTFLICAIFHGVAIPLLNLAPTCQFLITALVMSGSLFLLAELQWDMRPPMTSEVLSPEQNAFNQVQQQRRRLSQLSI
;
A
#
# COMPACT_ATOMS: atom_id res chain seq x y z
N MET A 1 -10.52 25.80 -8.80
CA MET A 1 -9.40 24.94 -8.35
C MET A 1 -9.83 23.49 -8.53
N SER A 2 -9.04 22.66 -9.21
CA SER A 2 -9.36 21.23 -9.37
C SER A 2 -9.15 20.47 -8.06
N PHE A 3 -10.01 19.47 -7.79
CA PHE A 3 -9.87 18.63 -6.59
C PHE A 3 -8.55 17.83 -6.61
N PHE A 4 -8.16 17.32 -7.78
CA PHE A 4 -6.86 16.68 -8.01
C PHE A 4 -5.83 17.66 -8.56
N ASN A 5 -4.56 17.41 -8.26
CA ASN A 5 -3.47 18.14 -8.90
C ASN A 5 -3.22 17.59 -10.31
N SER A 6 -3.87 18.18 -11.31
CA SER A 6 -3.75 17.74 -12.71
C SER A 6 -2.35 17.98 -13.31
N GLN A 7 -1.49 18.77 -12.67
CA GLN A 7 -0.14 19.07 -13.17
C GLN A 7 0.87 17.97 -12.82
N GLU A 8 0.57 17.13 -11.82
CA GLU A 8 1.44 15.99 -11.49
C GLU A 8 0.99 14.74 -12.26
N PRO A 9 1.93 13.92 -12.75
CA PRO A 9 1.59 12.61 -13.30
C PRO A 9 1.03 11.70 -12.20
N ILE A 10 0.16 10.75 -12.58
CA ILE A 10 -0.47 9.81 -11.66
C ILE A 10 0.60 8.93 -10.99
N LEU A 11 1.45 8.31 -11.81
CA LEU A 11 2.61 7.53 -11.39
C LEU A 11 3.87 8.14 -11.98
N ARG A 12 4.96 8.13 -11.22
CA ARG A 12 6.28 8.58 -11.67
C ARG A 12 7.41 7.79 -11.04
N LEU A 13 8.59 7.88 -11.65
CA LEU A 13 9.82 7.40 -11.03
C LEU A 13 10.09 8.15 -9.73
N LYS A 14 10.71 7.46 -8.77
CA LYS A 14 10.98 8.02 -7.45
C LYS A 14 11.90 9.23 -7.52
N GLN A 15 11.49 10.30 -6.84
CA GLN A 15 12.28 11.52 -6.71
C GLN A 15 13.44 11.34 -5.74
N THR A 16 14.54 12.03 -6.01
CA THR A 16 15.74 12.06 -5.16
C THR A 16 15.71 13.20 -4.14
N HIS A 17 14.94 14.25 -4.42
CA HIS A 17 14.66 15.35 -3.51
C HIS A 17 13.55 14.93 -2.55
N LEU A 18 13.93 14.35 -1.42
CA LEU A 18 13.02 13.79 -0.42
C LEU A 18 12.83 14.73 0.77
N ASP A 19 11.63 14.69 1.36
CA ASP A 19 11.34 15.44 2.58
C ASP A 19 11.89 14.70 3.80
N ILE A 20 12.00 15.39 4.94
CA ILE A 20 12.62 14.84 6.15
C ILE A 20 11.91 13.55 6.63
N GLN A 21 10.59 13.48 6.48
CA GLN A 21 9.79 12.30 6.82
C GLN A 21 10.05 11.09 5.91
N ASP A 22 10.50 11.33 4.69
CA ASP A 22 10.83 10.27 3.73
C ASP A 22 12.28 9.79 3.88
N LEU A 23 13.15 10.66 4.42
CA LEU A 23 14.54 10.33 4.75
C LEU A 23 14.66 9.46 6.01
N ASP A 24 13.74 9.62 6.97
CA ASP A 24 13.76 8.85 8.21
C ASP A 24 13.48 7.36 7.94
N GLY A 25 14.48 6.51 8.17
CA GLY A 25 14.42 5.07 7.87
C GLY A 25 14.48 4.72 6.38
N LEU A 26 15.01 5.63 5.55
CA LEU A 26 15.20 5.37 4.13
C LEU A 26 16.20 4.24 3.88
N ILE A 27 15.79 3.23 3.11
CA ILE A 27 16.69 2.22 2.58
C ILE A 27 17.11 2.66 1.19
N SER A 28 18.40 2.89 0.99
CA SER A 28 18.95 3.22 -0.33
C SER A 28 20.00 2.20 -0.73
N TRP A 29 19.85 1.65 -1.93
CA TRP A 29 20.81 0.74 -2.53
C TRP A 29 21.24 1.31 -3.87
N ARG A 30 22.53 1.61 -4.02
CA ARG A 30 23.08 2.17 -5.26
C ARG A 30 24.10 1.20 -5.81
N TRP A 31 23.81 0.66 -6.99
CA TRP A 31 24.75 -0.17 -7.73
C TRP A 31 25.41 0.65 -8.84
N GLN A 32 26.72 0.78 -8.76
CA GLN A 32 27.56 1.50 -9.70
C GLN A 32 28.66 0.59 -10.24
N ILE A 33 28.92 0.65 -11.54
CA ILE A 33 30.10 0.05 -12.18
C ILE A 33 30.84 1.15 -12.93
N ASN A 34 32.13 1.30 -12.64
CA ASN A 34 33.01 2.29 -13.26
C ASN A 34 32.42 3.72 -13.24
N GLN A 35 31.94 4.16 -12.07
CA GLN A 35 31.29 5.46 -11.83
C GLN A 35 29.97 5.71 -12.60
N ARG A 36 29.45 4.74 -13.35
CA ARG A 36 28.11 4.80 -13.95
C ARG A 36 27.10 4.14 -13.02
N LEU A 37 26.06 4.89 -12.66
CA LEU A 37 24.93 4.36 -11.90
C LEU A 37 24.10 3.44 -12.81
N ILE A 38 24.06 2.15 -12.48
CA ILE A 38 23.25 1.17 -13.22
C ILE A 38 21.86 1.11 -12.61
N MET A 39 21.79 1.06 -11.27
CA MET A 39 20.53 0.91 -10.56
C MET A 39 20.60 1.64 -9.23
N SER A 40 19.54 2.35 -8.87
CA SER A 40 19.38 2.97 -7.56
C SER A 40 17.99 2.67 -7.05
N TRP A 41 17.92 1.87 -5.99
CA TRP A 41 16.69 1.66 -5.25
C TRP A 41 16.64 2.60 -4.06
N LEU A 42 15.47 3.16 -3.84
CA LEU A 42 15.20 4.11 -2.79
C LEU A 42 13.85 3.74 -2.21
N TYR A 43 13.80 3.24 -0.98
CA TYR A 43 12.59 2.78 -0.32
C TYR A 43 12.38 3.54 0.98
N THR A 44 11.39 4.44 0.96
CA THR A 44 10.89 5.13 2.14
C THR A 44 10.21 4.13 3.09
N ARG A 45 9.92 4.54 4.33
CA ARG A 45 9.14 3.68 5.23
C ARG A 45 7.75 3.33 4.69
N ILE A 46 7.12 4.23 3.94
CA ILE A 46 5.84 3.95 3.30
C ILE A 46 6.00 2.91 2.18
N ASP A 47 7.09 2.95 1.42
CA ASP A 47 7.35 1.90 0.43
C ASP A 47 7.60 0.55 1.11
N GLN A 48 8.31 0.54 2.24
CA GLN A 48 8.53 -0.67 3.04
C GLN A 48 7.22 -1.24 3.58
N VAL A 49 6.28 -0.39 3.99
CA VAL A 49 4.91 -0.78 4.37
C VAL A 49 4.22 -1.50 3.21
N PHE A 50 4.27 -0.93 2.01
CA PHE A 50 3.68 -1.56 0.81
C PHE A 50 4.37 -2.89 0.45
N LEU A 51 5.70 -2.96 0.49
CA LEU A 51 6.43 -4.21 0.25
C LEU A 51 6.07 -5.30 1.25
N LEU A 52 6.11 -4.96 2.55
CA LEU A 52 5.78 -5.88 3.63
C LEU A 52 4.36 -6.44 3.47
N TRP A 53 3.38 -5.55 3.27
CA TRP A 53 1.99 -5.96 3.12
C TRP A 53 1.74 -6.70 1.80
N GLY A 54 2.45 -6.33 0.73
CA GLY A 54 2.42 -7.03 -0.55
C GLY A 54 2.87 -8.49 -0.42
N TRP A 55 3.96 -8.74 0.31
CA TRP A 55 4.42 -10.11 0.60
C TRP A 55 3.43 -10.88 1.49
N ILE A 56 2.93 -10.26 2.56
CA ILE A 56 1.97 -10.90 3.48
C ILE A 56 0.70 -11.30 2.71
N THR A 57 0.09 -10.36 1.99
CA THR A 57 -1.14 -10.62 1.22
C THR A 57 -0.90 -11.62 0.10
N GLY A 58 0.22 -11.50 -0.62
CA GLY A 58 0.61 -12.48 -1.64
C GLY A 58 0.67 -13.89 -1.06
N LEU A 59 1.39 -14.11 0.04
CA LEU A 59 1.53 -15.42 0.66
C LEU A 59 0.19 -15.96 1.20
N ILE A 60 -0.62 -15.13 1.86
CA ILE A 60 -1.92 -15.54 2.42
C ILE A 60 -2.88 -16.07 1.34
N PHE A 61 -2.83 -15.53 0.12
CA PHE A 61 -3.68 -16.00 -0.97
C PHE A 61 -3.01 -17.05 -1.87
N LEU A 62 -1.69 -17.01 -2.05
CA LEU A 62 -0.98 -18.03 -2.85
C LEU A 62 -0.92 -19.39 -2.13
N VAL A 63 -0.84 -19.41 -0.79
CA VAL A 63 -0.78 -20.67 -0.04
C VAL A 63 -2.04 -21.53 -0.23
N PRO A 64 -3.28 -21.02 -0.05
CA PRO A 64 -4.49 -21.78 -0.35
C PRO A 64 -4.59 -22.22 -1.82
N GLN A 65 -4.08 -21.40 -2.75
CA GLN A 65 -4.12 -21.70 -4.19
C GLN A 65 -3.26 -22.91 -4.57
N PHE A 66 -2.04 -23.01 -4.02
CA PHE A 66 -1.05 -24.01 -4.43
C PHE A 66 -0.85 -25.14 -3.41
N PHE A 67 -1.25 -24.94 -2.16
CA PHE A 67 -1.12 -25.92 -1.08
C PHE A 67 -2.49 -26.23 -0.44
N PRO A 68 -3.49 -26.71 -1.21
CA PRO A 68 -4.83 -27.00 -0.70
C PRO A 68 -4.87 -28.17 0.30
N VAL A 69 -3.80 -28.96 0.39
CA VAL A 69 -3.65 -30.07 1.33
C VAL A 69 -3.54 -29.59 2.78
N ILE A 70 -3.07 -28.36 3.00
CA ILE A 70 -2.98 -27.78 4.35
C ILE A 70 -4.39 -27.42 4.82
N SER A 71 -4.77 -27.86 6.01
CA SER A 71 -6.08 -27.56 6.60
C SER A 71 -6.35 -26.04 6.64
N TRP A 72 -7.54 -25.63 6.21
CA TRP A 72 -8.00 -24.24 6.23
C TRP A 72 -7.89 -23.58 7.60
N ILE A 73 -8.11 -24.33 8.69
CA ILE A 73 -7.96 -23.81 10.05
C ILE A 73 -6.51 -23.43 10.33
N HIS A 74 -5.56 -24.26 9.92
CA HIS A 74 -4.13 -23.97 10.10
C HIS A 74 -3.70 -22.77 9.26
N GLN A 75 -4.16 -22.69 8.01
CA GLN A 75 -3.89 -21.55 7.14
C GLN A 75 -4.48 -20.25 7.72
N ALA A 76 -5.70 -20.29 8.25
CA ALA A 76 -6.35 -19.15 8.91
C ALA A 76 -5.58 -18.69 10.14
N MET A 77 -5.19 -19.61 11.03
CA MET A 77 -4.42 -19.28 12.24
C MET A 77 -3.08 -18.61 11.91
N ILE A 78 -2.34 -19.18 10.96
CA ILE A 78 -1.05 -18.62 10.52
C ILE A 78 -1.28 -17.27 9.82
N GLY A 79 -2.26 -17.19 8.93
CA GLY A 79 -2.62 -15.97 8.20
C GLY A 79 -3.01 -14.82 9.12
N SER A 80 -3.85 -15.08 10.12
CA SER A 80 -4.24 -14.11 11.15
C SER A 80 -3.05 -13.67 12.00
N GLY A 81 -2.20 -14.62 12.45
CA GLY A 81 -0.99 -14.31 13.19
C GLY A 81 -0.02 -13.41 12.43
N VAL A 82 0.31 -13.77 11.19
CA VAL A 82 1.19 -12.98 10.32
C VAL A 82 0.58 -11.62 9.98
N SER A 83 -0.73 -11.55 9.76
CA SER A 83 -1.44 -10.28 9.49
C SER A 83 -1.39 -9.33 10.68
N ILE A 84 -1.59 -9.83 11.91
CA ILE A 84 -1.51 -9.01 13.13
C ILE A 84 -0.07 -8.49 13.34
N MET A 85 0.93 -9.36 13.18
CA MET A 85 2.33 -8.94 13.25
C MET A 85 2.66 -7.90 12.17
N GLY A 86 2.17 -8.12 10.94
CA GLY A 86 2.30 -7.18 9.84
C GLY A 86 1.66 -5.83 10.14
N LEU A 87 0.45 -5.81 10.71
CA LEU A 87 -0.23 -4.57 11.13
C LEU A 87 0.59 -3.79 12.16
N MET A 88 1.16 -4.47 13.17
CA MET A 88 2.01 -3.84 14.18
C MET A 88 3.24 -3.21 13.54
N LEU A 89 3.91 -3.95 12.65
CA LEU A 89 5.12 -3.48 11.98
C LEU A 89 4.82 -2.34 10.99
N MET A 90 3.75 -2.43 10.20
CA MET A 90 3.31 -1.33 9.33
C MET A 90 2.96 -0.08 10.12
N THR A 91 2.28 -0.23 11.25
CA THR A 91 1.94 0.89 12.14
C THR A 91 3.19 1.58 12.62
N TRP A 92 4.18 0.82 13.10
CA TRP A 92 5.47 1.36 13.54
C TRP A 92 6.22 2.08 12.41
N LEU A 93 6.32 1.48 11.22
CA LEU A 93 6.98 2.08 10.06
C LEU A 93 6.29 3.39 9.61
N ALA A 94 4.96 3.38 9.53
CA ALA A 94 4.20 4.52 9.01
C ALA A 94 4.00 5.65 10.04
N TRP A 95 4.15 5.38 11.34
CA TRP A 95 3.68 6.28 12.41
C TRP A 95 4.23 7.70 12.31
N PHE A 96 5.54 7.83 12.07
CA PHE A 96 6.19 9.12 11.93
C PHE A 96 5.65 9.88 10.71
N TRP A 97 5.64 9.23 9.55
CA TRP A 97 5.17 9.81 8.30
C TRP A 97 3.71 10.27 8.38
N VAL A 98 2.79 9.42 8.86
CA VAL A 98 1.38 9.79 8.99
C VAL A 98 1.16 10.89 10.04
N THR A 99 2.06 11.02 11.02
CA THR A 99 1.99 12.09 12.00
C THR A 99 2.38 13.42 11.37
N VAL A 100 3.47 13.46 10.62
CA VAL A 100 3.93 14.67 9.91
C VAL A 100 2.91 15.10 8.85
N GLU A 101 2.37 14.15 8.10
CA GLU A 101 1.37 14.43 7.04
C GLU A 101 -0.06 14.65 7.56
N ARG A 102 -0.30 14.56 8.88
CA ARG A 102 -1.64 14.62 9.51
C ARG A 102 -2.61 13.56 8.95
N LEU A 103 -2.12 12.35 8.72
CA LEU A 103 -2.84 11.20 8.16
C LEU A 103 -3.01 10.04 9.14
N ARG A 104 -2.96 10.27 10.46
CA ARG A 104 -3.11 9.18 11.47
C ARG A 104 -4.38 8.34 11.29
N TRP A 105 -5.46 8.94 10.77
CA TRP A 105 -6.70 8.23 10.43
C TRP A 105 -6.47 7.04 9.47
N LEU A 106 -5.44 7.11 8.63
CA LEU A 106 -5.07 6.06 7.68
C LEU A 106 -4.70 4.76 8.39
N ILE A 107 -3.95 4.86 9.50
CA ILE A 107 -3.58 3.71 10.31
C ILE A 107 -4.82 3.09 10.93
N TYR A 108 -5.69 3.90 11.54
CA TYR A 108 -6.92 3.41 12.15
C TYR A 108 -7.87 2.75 11.14
N LEU A 109 -7.98 3.34 9.94
CA LEU A 109 -8.77 2.77 8.86
C LEU A 109 -8.25 1.38 8.46
N TRP A 110 -6.96 1.26 8.16
CA TRP A 110 -6.41 -0.02 7.71
C TRP A 110 -6.42 -1.09 8.81
N ILE A 111 -6.17 -0.72 10.08
CA ILE A 111 -6.35 -1.64 11.21
C ILE A 111 -7.80 -2.12 11.26
N GLY A 112 -8.78 -1.22 11.20
CA GLY A 112 -10.20 -1.59 11.24
C GLY A 112 -10.61 -2.50 10.09
N LEU A 113 -10.21 -2.17 8.86
CA LEU A 113 -10.50 -2.95 7.66
C LEU A 113 -9.88 -4.35 7.71
N VAL A 114 -8.62 -4.46 8.08
CA VAL A 114 -7.93 -5.76 8.17
C VAL A 114 -8.53 -6.61 9.29
N LEU A 115 -8.76 -6.04 10.48
CA LEU A 115 -9.37 -6.80 11.58
C LEU A 115 -10.78 -7.27 11.22
N ALA A 116 -11.59 -6.45 10.54
CA ALA A 116 -12.90 -6.87 10.04
C ALA A 116 -12.78 -8.03 9.04
N GLY A 117 -11.85 -7.94 8.08
CA GLY A 117 -11.59 -9.00 7.11
C GLY A 117 -11.13 -10.30 7.74
N LEU A 118 -10.22 -10.24 8.72
CA LEU A 118 -9.75 -11.40 9.49
C LEU A 118 -10.89 -12.03 10.29
N LEU A 119 -11.67 -11.24 11.02
CA LEU A 119 -12.81 -11.74 11.81
C LEU A 119 -13.84 -12.45 10.93
N LEU A 120 -14.17 -11.89 9.76
CA LEU A 120 -15.09 -12.53 8.82
C LEU A 120 -14.49 -13.80 8.22
N THR A 121 -13.21 -13.78 7.84
CA THR A 121 -12.51 -14.95 7.27
C THR A 121 -12.46 -16.09 8.28
N ASP A 122 -12.02 -15.80 9.50
CA ASP A 122 -11.92 -16.77 10.59
C ASP A 122 -13.30 -17.31 10.95
N TYR A 123 -14.30 -16.43 11.11
CA TYR A 123 -15.67 -16.88 11.34
C TYR A 123 -16.15 -17.84 10.23
N GLY A 124 -15.88 -17.50 8.96
CA GLY A 124 -16.22 -18.33 7.81
C GLY A 124 -15.58 -19.72 7.88
N ILE A 125 -14.30 -19.79 8.25
CA ILE A 125 -13.53 -21.04 8.32
C ILE A 125 -13.92 -21.88 9.54
N TRP A 126 -14.00 -21.28 10.73
CA TRP A 126 -14.32 -21.99 11.97
C TRP A 126 -15.77 -22.45 12.05
N LYS A 127 -16.71 -21.68 11.49
CA LYS A 127 -18.14 -22.05 11.45
C LYS A 127 -18.55 -22.77 10.17
N GLY A 128 -17.65 -22.91 9.20
CA GLY A 128 -17.95 -23.54 7.91
C GLY A 128 -19.02 -22.79 7.12
N SER A 129 -19.05 -21.45 7.20
CA SER A 129 -20.06 -20.64 6.51
C SER A 129 -19.80 -20.63 5.00
N GLY A 130 -20.54 -21.46 4.26
CA GLY A 130 -20.41 -21.57 2.80
C GLY A 130 -20.53 -20.23 2.08
N LEU A 131 -21.42 -19.34 2.53
CA LEU A 131 -21.58 -18.00 1.94
C LEU A 131 -20.29 -17.18 2.03
N ILE A 132 -19.62 -17.20 3.19
CA ILE A 132 -18.37 -16.45 3.39
C ILE A 132 -17.24 -17.14 2.64
N LEU A 133 -17.12 -18.46 2.77
CA LEU A 133 -16.06 -19.24 2.14
C LEU A 133 -16.06 -19.10 0.61
N MET A 134 -17.24 -19.13 -0.01
CA MET A 134 -17.40 -18.92 -1.46
C MET A 134 -17.11 -17.48 -1.91
N ASN A 135 -17.08 -16.53 -0.99
CA ASN A 135 -16.89 -15.10 -1.28
C ASN A 135 -15.65 -14.51 -0.60
N LEU A 136 -14.69 -15.32 -0.14
CA LEU A 136 -13.48 -14.82 0.53
C LEU A 136 -12.67 -13.88 -0.37
N CYS A 137 -12.45 -14.27 -1.63
CA CYS A 137 -11.69 -13.46 -2.58
C CYS A 137 -12.40 -12.13 -2.90
N PRO A 138 -13.68 -12.11 -3.31
CA PRO A 138 -14.45 -10.87 -3.44
C PRO A 138 -14.46 -10.01 -2.17
N LEU A 139 -14.63 -10.61 -1.00
CA LEU A 139 -14.67 -9.92 0.29
C LEU A 139 -13.40 -9.09 0.50
N TRP A 140 -12.22 -9.69 0.35
CA TRP A 140 -10.96 -9.00 0.55
C TRP A 140 -10.69 -7.93 -0.52
N LEU A 141 -11.06 -8.18 -1.78
CA LEU A 141 -10.99 -7.15 -2.83
C LEU A 141 -11.88 -5.94 -2.52
N ILE A 142 -13.10 -6.16 -1.99
CA ILE A 142 -14.00 -5.09 -1.55
C ILE A 142 -13.40 -4.30 -0.40
N ILE A 143 -12.89 -4.98 0.63
CA ILE A 143 -12.25 -4.33 1.79
C ILE A 143 -11.09 -3.44 1.32
N CYS A 144 -10.21 -3.96 0.46
CA CYS A 144 -9.12 -3.18 -0.13
C CYS A 144 -9.63 -2.01 -0.97
N SER A 145 -10.66 -2.22 -1.80
CA SER A 145 -11.28 -1.17 -2.61
C SER A 145 -11.81 -0.04 -1.74
N ILE A 146 -12.48 -0.34 -0.62
CA ILE A 146 -12.96 0.67 0.35
C ILE A 146 -11.79 1.48 0.92
N GLY A 147 -10.72 0.80 1.35
CA GLY A 147 -9.50 1.45 1.85
C GLY A 147 -8.89 2.40 0.82
N TYR A 148 -8.76 1.95 -0.43
CA TYR A 148 -8.21 2.74 -1.52
C TYR A 148 -9.10 3.91 -1.95
N VAL A 149 -10.43 3.78 -1.90
CA VAL A 149 -11.35 4.93 -2.11
C VAL A 149 -11.11 5.99 -1.04
N ALA A 150 -11.04 5.58 0.23
CA ALA A 150 -10.82 6.51 1.34
C ALA A 150 -9.46 7.23 1.21
N MET A 151 -8.39 6.50 0.85
CA MET A 151 -7.08 7.08 0.55
C MET A 151 -7.14 8.05 -0.63
N GLY A 152 -7.73 7.64 -1.75
CA GLY A 152 -7.84 8.45 -2.96
C GLY A 152 -8.56 9.77 -2.73
N LEU A 153 -9.66 9.77 -1.97
CA LEU A 153 -10.41 10.98 -1.65
C LEU A 153 -9.67 11.89 -0.66
N ASN A 154 -9.21 11.34 0.47
CA ASN A 154 -8.65 12.16 1.56
C ASN A 154 -7.20 12.60 1.30
N MET A 155 -6.44 11.82 0.54
CA MET A 155 -5.07 12.18 0.12
C MET A 155 -5.06 12.89 -1.24
N ARG A 156 -6.24 13.03 -1.89
CA ARG A 156 -6.41 13.59 -3.23
C ARG A 156 -5.51 12.92 -4.26
N SER A 157 -5.49 11.58 -4.23
CA SER A 157 -4.66 10.73 -5.08
C SER A 157 -5.53 10.04 -6.13
N ARG A 158 -5.22 10.26 -7.41
CA ARG A 158 -5.86 9.51 -8.50
C ARG A 158 -5.37 8.08 -8.53
N THR A 159 -4.11 7.85 -8.16
CA THR A 159 -3.51 6.51 -8.11
C THR A 159 -4.32 5.58 -7.23
N PHE A 160 -4.64 5.99 -5.99
CA PHE A 160 -5.43 5.13 -5.10
C PHE A 160 -6.87 4.92 -5.59
N LEU A 161 -7.50 5.90 -6.26
CA LEU A 161 -8.81 5.68 -6.88
C LEU A 161 -8.74 4.66 -8.03
N ILE A 162 -7.68 4.69 -8.83
CA ILE A 162 -7.44 3.69 -9.87
C ILE A 162 -7.21 2.31 -9.25
N CYS A 163 -6.43 2.22 -8.16
CA CYS A 163 -6.28 0.97 -7.41
C CYS A 163 -7.63 0.44 -6.91
N ALA A 164 -8.50 1.30 -6.38
CA ALA A 164 -9.84 0.90 -5.97
C ALA A 164 -10.67 0.32 -7.13
N ILE A 165 -10.70 1.03 -8.27
CA ILE A 165 -11.39 0.56 -9.48
C ILE A 165 -10.81 -0.78 -9.94
N PHE A 166 -9.48 -0.91 -9.95
CA PHE A 166 -8.80 -2.14 -10.35
C PHE A 166 -9.20 -3.33 -9.47
N HIS A 167 -9.31 -3.14 -8.15
CA HIS A 167 -9.82 -4.17 -7.23
C HIS A 167 -11.29 -4.49 -7.48
N GLY A 168 -12.12 -3.47 -7.74
CA GLY A 168 -13.53 -3.65 -8.08
C GLY A 168 -13.74 -4.42 -9.39
N VAL A 169 -12.94 -4.13 -10.42
CA VAL A 169 -12.96 -4.83 -11.72
C VAL A 169 -12.43 -6.26 -11.60
N ALA A 170 -11.53 -6.54 -10.66
CA ALA A 170 -11.07 -7.91 -10.42
C ALA A 170 -12.19 -8.84 -9.93
N ILE A 171 -13.20 -8.34 -9.22
CA ILE A 171 -14.31 -9.14 -8.67
C ILE A 171 -15.07 -9.91 -9.77
N PRO A 172 -15.60 -9.28 -10.85
CA PRO A 172 -16.24 -10.04 -11.92
C PRO A 172 -15.27 -10.98 -12.66
N LEU A 173 -13.96 -10.68 -12.70
CA LEU A 173 -12.97 -11.60 -13.29
C LEU A 173 -12.83 -12.91 -12.48
N LEU A 174 -13.09 -12.89 -11.17
CA LEU A 174 -13.08 -14.10 -10.34
C LEU A 174 -14.11 -15.13 -10.80
N ASN A 175 -15.22 -14.69 -11.41
CA ASN A 175 -16.25 -15.59 -11.95
C ASN A 175 -15.82 -16.25 -13.27
N LEU A 176 -14.88 -15.65 -14.00
CA LEU A 176 -14.37 -16.20 -15.26
C LEU A 176 -13.36 -17.33 -15.03
N ALA A 177 -12.71 -17.37 -13.86
CA ALA A 177 -11.72 -18.36 -13.49
C ALA A 177 -11.91 -18.82 -12.03
N PRO A 178 -12.96 -19.59 -11.72
CA PRO A 178 -13.33 -19.96 -10.34
C PRO A 178 -12.25 -20.78 -9.62
N THR A 179 -11.42 -21.53 -10.35
CA THR A 179 -10.29 -22.31 -9.80
C THR A 179 -9.05 -21.46 -9.51
N CYS A 180 -9.00 -20.23 -10.01
CA CYS A 180 -7.87 -19.30 -9.88
C CYS A 180 -8.19 -18.07 -9.04
N GLN A 181 -9.30 -18.07 -8.27
CA GLN A 181 -9.73 -16.89 -7.54
C GLN A 181 -8.68 -16.40 -6.53
N PHE A 182 -8.03 -17.32 -5.83
CA PHE A 182 -6.97 -17.01 -4.88
C PHE A 182 -5.73 -16.45 -5.58
N LEU A 183 -5.33 -17.02 -6.71
CA LEU A 183 -4.24 -16.49 -7.54
C LEU A 183 -4.54 -15.06 -8.03
N ILE A 184 -5.72 -14.83 -8.61
CA ILE A 184 -6.11 -13.51 -9.12
C ILE A 184 -6.12 -12.49 -7.98
N THR A 185 -6.68 -12.86 -6.83
CA THR A 185 -6.72 -11.98 -5.65
C THR A 185 -5.31 -11.67 -5.14
N ALA A 186 -4.44 -12.68 -5.06
CA ALA A 186 -3.04 -12.49 -4.71
C ALA A 186 -2.35 -11.49 -5.65
N LEU A 187 -2.46 -11.70 -6.97
CA LEU A 187 -1.83 -10.85 -7.98
C LEU A 187 -2.35 -9.41 -7.94
N VAL A 188 -3.65 -9.23 -7.78
CA VAL A 188 -4.27 -7.89 -7.73
C VAL A 188 -3.84 -7.15 -6.46
N MET A 189 -3.95 -7.79 -5.29
CA MET A 189 -3.61 -7.15 -4.02
C MET A 189 -2.10 -6.90 -3.88
N SER A 190 -1.28 -7.95 -3.99
CA SER A 190 0.17 -7.83 -3.86
C SER A 190 0.80 -7.02 -5.01
N GLY A 191 0.33 -7.21 -6.25
CA GLY A 191 0.84 -6.49 -7.41
C GLY A 191 0.56 -4.98 -7.32
N SER A 192 -0.61 -4.60 -6.82
CA SER A 192 -0.91 -3.17 -6.57
C SER A 192 0.03 -2.59 -5.52
N LEU A 193 0.28 -3.32 -4.43
CA LEU A 193 1.17 -2.88 -3.36
C LEU A 193 2.62 -2.79 -3.84
N PHE A 194 3.12 -3.77 -4.60
CA PHE A 194 4.47 -3.70 -5.18
C PHE A 194 4.62 -2.57 -6.19
N LEU A 195 3.60 -2.30 -7.01
CA LEU A 195 3.60 -1.16 -7.91
C LEU A 195 3.66 0.17 -7.14
N LEU A 196 2.89 0.30 -6.06
CA LEU A 196 2.89 1.47 -5.18
C LEU A 196 4.20 1.61 -4.38
N ALA A 197 4.91 0.51 -4.15
CA ALA A 197 6.22 0.53 -3.51
C ALA A 197 7.34 0.90 -4.49
N GLU A 198 7.23 0.56 -5.78
CA GLU A 198 8.26 0.81 -6.78
C GLU A 198 8.12 2.21 -7.41
N LEU A 199 6.89 2.66 -7.63
CA LEU A 199 6.59 3.94 -8.25
C LEU A 199 6.10 4.95 -7.23
N GLN A 200 6.45 6.22 -7.45
CA GLN A 200 5.89 7.30 -6.67
C GLN A 200 4.51 7.66 -7.22
N TRP A 201 3.54 7.71 -6.33
CA TRP A 201 2.12 7.99 -6.61
C TRP A 201 1.77 9.44 -6.29
N ASP A 202 0.73 9.95 -6.95
CA ASP A 202 0.26 11.33 -6.78
C ASP A 202 -0.46 11.54 -5.44
N MET A 203 -0.17 12.66 -4.77
CA MET A 203 -0.76 13.05 -3.51
C MET A 203 -0.97 14.57 -3.47
N ARG A 204 -1.86 15.04 -2.60
CA ARG A 204 -1.90 16.47 -2.22
C ARG A 204 -0.49 16.96 -1.79
N PRO A 205 -0.17 18.25 -2.01
CA PRO A 205 1.11 18.80 -1.60
C PRO A 205 1.38 18.65 -0.08
N PRO A 206 2.66 18.57 0.33
CA PRO A 206 3.04 18.53 1.74
C PRO A 206 2.48 19.75 2.47
N MET A 207 2.01 19.53 3.70
CA MET A 207 1.56 20.61 4.58
C MET A 207 2.67 21.01 5.54
N THR A 208 2.67 22.27 5.97
CA THR A 208 3.51 22.70 7.09
C THR A 208 3.14 21.89 8.33
N SER A 209 4.13 21.17 8.87
CA SER A 209 3.94 20.31 10.02
C SER A 209 4.26 21.06 11.30
N GLU A 210 3.36 20.99 12.29
CA GLU A 210 3.59 21.49 13.65
C GLU A 210 4.51 20.56 14.45
N VAL A 211 4.73 19.33 13.95
CA VAL A 211 5.58 18.32 14.58
C VAL A 211 7.05 18.53 14.21
N LEU A 212 7.31 19.10 13.04
CA LEU A 212 8.67 19.38 12.56
C LEU A 212 9.21 20.68 13.14
N SER A 213 10.52 20.71 13.40
CA SER A 213 11.20 21.96 13.77
C SER A 213 11.14 23.00 12.65
N PRO A 214 11.34 24.30 12.94
CA PRO A 214 11.38 25.34 11.90
C PRO A 214 12.43 25.04 10.81
N GLU A 215 13.60 24.51 11.20
CA GLU A 215 14.67 24.12 10.28
C GLU A 215 14.26 22.95 9.37
N GLN A 216 13.57 21.94 9.92
CA GLN A 216 13.06 20.81 9.15
C GLN A 216 11.97 21.23 8.17
N ASN A 217 11.08 22.13 8.58
CA ASN A 217 10.08 22.72 7.69
C ASN A 217 10.74 23.53 6.56
N ALA A 218 11.76 24.34 6.87
CA ALA A 218 12.52 25.07 5.87
C ALA A 218 13.23 24.13 4.88
N PHE A 219 13.81 23.03 5.38
CA PHE A 219 14.39 21.98 4.54
C PHE A 219 13.37 21.40 3.55
N ASN A 220 12.18 21.01 4.01
CA ASN A 220 11.12 20.47 3.15
C ASN A 220 10.68 21.49 2.07
N GLN A 221 10.59 22.78 2.41
CA GLN A 221 10.28 23.82 1.43
C GLN A 221 11.34 23.92 0.33
N VAL A 222 12.62 23.86 0.70
CA VAL A 222 13.73 23.86 -0.27
C VAL A 222 13.66 22.63 -1.18
N GLN A 223 13.37 21.44 -0.64
CA GLN A 223 13.22 20.23 -1.46
C GLN A 223 12.04 20.37 -2.43
N GLN A 224 10.92 20.93 -2.00
CA GLN A 224 9.77 21.19 -2.87
C GLN A 224 10.09 22.18 -4.00
N GLN A 225 10.89 23.21 -3.73
CA GLN A 225 11.36 24.13 -4.78
C GLN A 225 12.26 23.40 -5.80
N ARG A 226 13.19 22.56 -5.33
CA ARG A 226 14.05 21.74 -6.21
C ARG A 226 13.24 20.82 -7.11
N ARG A 227 12.21 20.16 -6.55
CA ARG A 227 11.29 19.29 -7.32
C ARG A 227 10.57 20.04 -8.44
N ARG A 228 10.10 21.26 -8.17
CA ARG A 228 9.45 22.11 -9.17
C ARG A 228 10.41 22.53 -10.27
N LEU A 229 11.63 22.93 -9.90
CA LEU A 229 12.66 23.31 -10.88
C LEU A 229 13.07 22.12 -11.77
N SER A 230 13.24 20.92 -11.20
CA SER A 230 13.59 19.72 -11.98
C SER A 230 12.50 19.29 -12.97
N GLN A 231 11.24 19.63 -12.70
CA GLN A 231 10.13 19.36 -13.62
C GLN A 231 10.06 20.35 -14.79
N LEU A 232 10.63 21.55 -14.64
CA LEU A 232 10.68 22.58 -15.69
C LEU A 232 11.89 22.42 -16.62
N SER A 233 12.90 21.65 -16.21
CA SER A 233 14.12 21.40 -16.99
C SER A 233 14.04 20.21 -17.94
N ILE A 234 12.84 19.61 -18.09
CA ILE A 234 12.53 18.50 -19.00
C ILE A 234 11.59 19.05 -20.07
#